data_AF-A0A949ZLD5-F1
#
_entry.id   AF-A0A949ZLD5-F1
#
_cell.length_a   1.000
_cell.length_b   1.000
_cell.length_c   1.000
_cell.angle_alpha   90.00
_cell.angle_beta   90.00
_cell.angle_gamma   90.00
#
_symmetry.space_group_name_H-M   'P 1'
#
loop_
_entity.id
_entity.type
_entity.pdbx_description
1 polymer ?
#
loop_
_entity_poly.entity_id
_entity_poly.type
_entity_poly.pdbx_seq_one_letter_code
_entity_poly.pdbx_strand_id
1 'polypeptide(L)'
;MPVPISQSWTVASYVIKQKLGRRRRYPLVLMLEPLFRCNLACAGCGKIQYPAHILKKQLTPEECFRAVEECGAPIVSIPGGEPLMHPQIAEIVAGLVQRRKYIYLCTNALLLKEKLDLFTPSKYLTFSVHLDGEREHHDFSVCREGGYELAVEGIREALRRGFRVTTNTTLFDGADPNSVRAFFDEMMELGIEGMMLSPGYSYDKAPDQQHFLGRARTRRLFRAILSNRKPAWRFNMSPLFLEFLMGRRTYACTPWGMPTYNIFGWQKPCYLLQDGYADSFAELMAETEWQKYGTESGNPKCANCMVHSGYEASAVDHTFHSLRGFAATVRATLFARYRDSEAHELLSEPVRPVHAYNPLIQINGSVPAEGPN
;
A
#
# COMPACT_ATOMS: atom_id res chain seq x y z
N MET A 1 -8.38 15.32 -9.49
CA MET A 1 -8.56 13.97 -8.94
C MET A 1 -7.19 13.43 -8.56
N PRO A 2 -7.05 12.73 -7.43
CA PRO A 2 -5.78 12.14 -6.97
C PRO A 2 -5.24 11.01 -7.86
N VAL A 3 -6.11 10.36 -8.64
CA VAL A 3 -5.73 9.45 -9.71
C VAL A 3 -5.75 10.24 -11.03
N PRO A 4 -4.72 10.14 -11.90
CA PRO A 4 -4.74 10.80 -13.20
C PRO A 4 -5.87 10.29 -14.07
N ILE A 5 -6.47 11.18 -14.87
CA ILE A 5 -7.55 10.85 -15.80
C ILE A 5 -7.14 9.71 -16.74
N SER A 6 -5.90 9.72 -17.22
CA SER A 6 -5.39 8.66 -18.10
C SER A 6 -5.37 7.29 -17.41
N GLN A 7 -5.02 7.25 -16.12
CA GLN A 7 -5.02 6.00 -15.34
C GLN A 7 -6.45 5.54 -15.06
N SER A 8 -7.32 6.45 -14.63
CA SER A 8 -8.74 6.15 -14.41
C SER A 8 -9.40 5.61 -15.68
N TRP A 9 -9.10 6.18 -16.84
CA TRP A 9 -9.60 5.70 -18.14
C TRP A 9 -9.09 4.31 -18.48
N THR A 10 -7.79 4.03 -18.27
CA THR A 10 -7.21 2.70 -18.50
C THR A 10 -7.85 1.65 -17.60
N VAL A 11 -8.02 1.95 -16.31
CA VAL A 11 -8.68 1.04 -15.35
C VAL A 11 -10.14 0.81 -15.74
N ALA A 12 -10.90 1.87 -16.03
CA ALA A 12 -12.30 1.77 -16.44
C ALA A 12 -12.45 0.92 -17.71
N SER A 13 -11.67 1.21 -18.75
CA SER A 13 -11.68 0.45 -20.01
C SER A 13 -11.32 -1.01 -19.81
N TYR A 14 -10.32 -1.29 -18.95
CA TYR A 14 -9.92 -2.64 -18.59
C TYR A 14 -11.06 -3.39 -17.88
N VAL A 15 -11.66 -2.81 -16.85
CA VAL A 15 -12.76 -3.43 -16.10
C VAL A 15 -13.96 -3.70 -17.00
N ILE A 16 -14.34 -2.74 -17.85
CA ILE A 16 -15.42 -2.93 -18.83
C ILE A 16 -15.11 -4.10 -19.76
N LYS A 17 -13.88 -4.20 -20.28
CA LYS A 17 -13.46 -5.33 -21.12
C LYS A 17 -13.59 -6.68 -20.40
N GLN A 18 -13.17 -6.76 -19.13
CA GLN A 18 -13.29 -8.00 -18.35
C GLN A 18 -14.77 -8.38 -18.13
N LYS A 19 -15.62 -7.41 -17.84
CA LYS A 19 -17.07 -7.63 -17.64
C LYS A 19 -17.77 -8.04 -18.94
N LEU A 20 -17.46 -7.40 -20.07
CA LEU A 20 -17.97 -7.81 -21.39
C LEU A 20 -17.51 -9.23 -21.76
N GLY A 21 -16.29 -9.59 -21.40
CA GLY A 21 -15.77 -10.96 -21.52
C GLY A 21 -16.32 -11.94 -20.48
N ARG A 22 -17.29 -11.54 -19.65
CA ARG A 22 -17.92 -12.34 -18.57
C ARG A 22 -16.92 -12.98 -17.61
N ARG A 23 -15.73 -12.37 -17.44
CA ARG A 23 -14.72 -12.87 -16.50
C ARG A 23 -15.14 -12.54 -15.07
N ARG A 24 -15.40 -13.58 -14.28
CA ARG A 24 -15.79 -13.41 -12.86
C ARG A 24 -14.63 -12.96 -11.98
N ARG A 25 -13.42 -13.41 -12.28
CA ARG A 25 -12.21 -13.11 -11.52
C ARG A 25 -11.18 -12.48 -12.46
N TYR A 26 -10.70 -11.30 -12.12
CA TYR A 26 -9.69 -10.58 -12.88
C TYR A 26 -8.86 -9.70 -11.94
N PRO A 27 -7.55 -9.53 -12.20
CA PRO A 27 -6.69 -8.70 -11.38
C PRO A 27 -6.79 -7.23 -11.78
N LEU A 28 -6.67 -6.31 -10.83
CA LEU A 28 -6.60 -4.86 -11.07
C LEU A 28 -5.18 -4.32 -10.89
N VAL A 29 -4.47 -4.84 -9.88
CA VAL A 29 -3.10 -4.45 -9.55
C VAL A 29 -2.27 -5.70 -9.38
N LEU A 30 -1.14 -5.82 -10.06
CA LEU A 30 -0.14 -6.84 -9.74
C LEU A 30 0.77 -6.32 -8.64
N MET A 31 0.93 -7.07 -7.55
CA MET A 31 1.99 -6.86 -6.57
C MET A 31 3.23 -7.64 -7.02
N LEU A 32 4.23 -6.94 -7.54
CA LEU A 32 5.47 -7.53 -8.04
C LEU A 32 6.59 -7.31 -7.02
N GLU A 33 7.03 -8.37 -6.35
CA GLU A 33 8.11 -8.31 -5.35
C GLU A 33 9.42 -8.86 -5.93
N PRO A 34 10.24 -8.03 -6.60
CA PRO A 34 11.47 -8.50 -7.25
C PRO A 34 12.53 -8.96 -6.25
N LEU A 35 12.45 -8.56 -4.98
CA LEU A 35 13.38 -8.96 -3.93
C LEU A 35 12.74 -8.79 -2.54
N PHE A 36 13.32 -9.46 -1.53
CA PHE A 36 12.89 -9.32 -0.13
C PHE A 36 13.89 -8.60 0.78
N ARG A 37 15.15 -8.40 0.35
CA ARG A 37 16.13 -7.63 1.13
C ARG A 37 15.67 -6.19 1.33
N CYS A 38 15.82 -5.68 2.55
CA CYS A 38 15.57 -4.28 2.88
C CYS A 38 16.76 -3.70 3.65
N ASN A 39 16.90 -2.38 3.60
CA ASN A 39 17.82 -1.58 4.41
C ASN A 39 17.16 -1.05 5.70
N LEU A 40 15.96 -1.55 6.03
CA LEU A 40 15.21 -1.28 7.25
C LEU A 40 14.72 -2.59 7.89
N ALA A 41 14.44 -2.53 9.20
CA ALA A 41 13.89 -3.63 9.99
C ALA A 41 12.60 -3.21 10.73
N CYS A 42 11.62 -2.72 9.96
CA CYS A 42 10.37 -2.19 10.50
C CYS A 42 9.60 -3.23 11.33
N ALA A 43 8.99 -2.80 12.44
CA ALA A 43 8.29 -3.67 13.38
C ALA A 43 7.08 -4.41 12.76
N GLY A 44 6.42 -3.79 11.78
CA GLY A 44 5.27 -4.37 11.07
C GLY A 44 5.61 -5.24 9.84
N CYS A 45 6.88 -5.43 9.51
CA CYS A 45 7.29 -6.12 8.27
C CYS A 45 7.61 -7.61 8.49
N GLY A 46 6.92 -8.49 7.77
CA GLY A 46 7.21 -9.94 7.76
C GLY A 46 8.18 -10.38 6.66
N LYS A 47 8.50 -9.52 5.69
CA LYS A 47 9.20 -9.91 4.45
C LYS A 47 10.72 -10.07 4.61
N ILE A 48 11.33 -9.44 5.61
CA ILE A 48 12.77 -9.56 5.87
C ILE A 48 13.12 -10.75 6.79
N GLN A 49 12.13 -11.47 7.31
CA GLN A 49 12.29 -12.56 8.28
C GLN A 49 12.75 -13.88 7.63
N TYR A 50 13.29 -13.84 6.41
CA TYR A 50 13.83 -15.02 5.73
C TYR A 50 15.34 -15.17 5.96
N PRO A 51 15.89 -16.40 5.84
CA PRO A 51 17.32 -16.63 5.89
C PRO A 51 18.08 -15.80 4.83
N ALA A 52 19.34 -15.44 5.14
CA ALA A 52 20.16 -14.59 4.28
C ALA A 52 20.30 -15.08 2.82
N HIS A 53 20.34 -16.40 2.58
CA HIS A 53 20.42 -16.95 1.23
C HIS A 53 19.14 -16.70 0.40
N ILE A 54 17.97 -16.59 1.04
CA ILE A 54 16.72 -16.21 0.38
C ILE A 54 16.69 -14.70 0.14
N LEU A 55 17.12 -13.89 1.12
CA LEU A 55 17.17 -12.43 0.97
C LEU A 55 18.14 -11.97 -0.13
N LYS A 56 19.14 -12.80 -0.47
CA LYS A 56 20.06 -12.56 -1.59
C LYS A 56 19.45 -12.89 -2.97
N LYS A 57 18.32 -13.59 -3.04
CA LYS A 57 17.62 -13.85 -4.30
C LYS A 57 16.93 -12.58 -4.79
N GLN A 58 16.82 -12.48 -6.10
CA GLN A 58 16.10 -11.41 -6.77
C GLN A 58 15.60 -11.92 -8.14
N LEU A 59 14.52 -11.33 -8.64
CA LEU A 59 13.98 -11.62 -9.96
C LEU A 59 14.78 -10.89 -11.05
N THR A 60 14.93 -11.51 -12.22
CA THR A 60 15.46 -10.78 -13.39
C THR A 60 14.37 -9.88 -14.01
N PRO A 61 14.75 -8.89 -14.84
CA PRO A 61 13.79 -8.11 -15.62
C PRO A 61 12.86 -8.98 -16.46
N GLU A 62 13.36 -10.02 -17.10
CA GLU A 62 12.59 -10.93 -17.95
C GLU A 62 11.50 -11.67 -17.15
N GLU A 63 11.84 -12.14 -15.94
CA GLU A 63 10.88 -12.79 -15.05
C GLU A 63 9.77 -11.82 -14.64
N CYS A 64 10.14 -10.58 -14.33
CA CYS A 64 9.21 -9.51 -13.99
C CYS A 64 8.28 -9.18 -15.17
N PHE A 65 8.82 -9.08 -16.39
CA PHE A 65 8.04 -8.79 -17.59
C PHE A 65 7.07 -9.93 -17.92
N ARG A 66 7.54 -11.17 -17.84
CA ARG A 66 6.70 -12.36 -18.05
C ARG A 66 5.53 -12.39 -17.09
N ALA A 67 5.77 -12.18 -15.78
CA ALA A 67 4.70 -12.16 -14.78
C ALA A 67 3.66 -11.05 -15.04
N VAL A 68 4.12 -9.87 -15.45
CA VAL A 68 3.26 -8.72 -15.77
C VAL A 68 2.40 -8.96 -17.02
N GLU A 69 2.98 -9.59 -18.03
CA GLU A 69 2.28 -9.97 -19.27
C GLU A 69 1.25 -11.06 -18.99
N GLU A 70 1.62 -12.07 -18.21
CA GLU A 70 0.77 -13.20 -17.83
C GLU A 70 -0.45 -12.76 -17.00
N CYS A 71 -0.25 -11.91 -16.00
CA CYS A 71 -1.33 -11.38 -15.16
C CYS A 71 -2.25 -10.40 -15.92
N GLY A 72 -1.67 -9.58 -16.80
CA GLY A 72 -2.44 -8.65 -17.63
C GLY A 72 -3.05 -7.46 -16.88
N ALA A 73 -2.81 -7.32 -15.57
CA ALA A 73 -3.29 -6.18 -14.77
C ALA A 73 -2.82 -4.84 -15.37
N PRO A 74 -3.66 -3.78 -15.33
CA PRO A 74 -3.29 -2.45 -15.85
C PRO A 74 -2.30 -1.71 -14.94
N ILE A 75 -2.28 -2.03 -13.65
CA ILE A 75 -1.43 -1.41 -12.63
C ILE A 75 -0.44 -2.46 -12.11
N VAL A 76 0.81 -2.04 -11.89
CA VAL A 76 1.85 -2.84 -11.25
C VAL A 76 2.37 -2.05 -10.06
N SER A 77 2.12 -2.53 -8.85
CA SER A 77 2.83 -2.06 -7.68
C SER A 77 4.11 -2.86 -7.57
N ILE A 78 5.24 -2.20 -7.34
CA ILE A 78 6.53 -2.85 -7.09
C ILE A 78 6.88 -2.66 -5.61
N PRO A 79 6.34 -3.49 -4.71
CA PRO A 79 6.80 -3.60 -3.32
C PRO A 79 7.99 -4.58 -3.22
N GLY A 80 8.25 -5.11 -2.03
CA GLY A 80 9.24 -6.14 -1.77
C GLY A 80 9.82 -5.99 -0.37
N GLY A 81 11.14 -6.15 -0.26
CA GLY A 81 11.93 -5.42 0.71
C GLY A 81 12.03 -3.94 0.30
N GLU A 82 13.22 -3.47 -0.05
CA GLU A 82 13.40 -2.14 -0.65
C GLU A 82 13.75 -2.26 -2.15
N PRO A 83 12.81 -1.98 -3.07
CA PRO A 83 13.02 -2.10 -4.51
C PRO A 83 14.22 -1.31 -5.05
N LEU A 84 14.56 -0.15 -4.47
CA LEU A 84 15.72 0.63 -4.87
C LEU A 84 17.07 -0.05 -4.56
N MET A 85 17.06 -1.15 -3.82
CA MET A 85 18.23 -2.02 -3.64
C MET A 85 18.43 -3.02 -4.79
N HIS A 86 17.48 -3.17 -5.71
CA HIS A 86 17.63 -4.07 -6.86
C HIS A 86 18.60 -3.45 -7.88
N PRO A 87 19.65 -4.17 -8.31
CA PRO A 87 20.64 -3.60 -9.23
C PRO A 87 20.05 -3.25 -10.60
N GLN A 88 18.97 -3.93 -11.01
CA GLN A 88 18.29 -3.71 -12.31
C GLN A 88 16.90 -3.06 -12.16
N ILE A 89 16.63 -2.35 -11.06
CA ILE A 89 15.30 -1.72 -10.86
C ILE A 89 14.92 -0.76 -12.01
N ALA A 90 15.91 -0.03 -12.53
CA ALA A 90 15.72 0.94 -13.62
C ALA A 90 15.26 0.24 -14.91
N GLU A 91 15.86 -0.91 -15.22
CA GLU A 91 15.52 -1.73 -16.37
C GLU A 91 14.10 -2.32 -16.24
N ILE A 92 13.75 -2.84 -15.06
CA ILE A 92 12.40 -3.32 -14.75
C ILE A 92 11.40 -2.18 -14.98
N VAL A 93 11.61 -1.02 -14.36
CA VAL A 93 10.68 0.12 -14.48
C VAL A 93 10.56 0.59 -15.93
N ALA A 94 11.68 0.75 -16.65
CA ALA A 94 11.68 1.16 -18.05
C ALA A 94 10.90 0.17 -18.94
N GLY A 95 11.12 -1.13 -18.76
CA GLY A 95 10.40 -2.16 -19.51
C GLY A 95 8.89 -2.19 -19.22
N LEU A 96 8.47 -1.85 -18.00
CA LEU A 96 7.06 -1.74 -17.63
C LEU A 96 6.40 -0.45 -18.18
N VAL A 97 7.14 0.66 -18.24
CA VAL A 97 6.70 1.90 -18.89
C VAL A 97 6.47 1.67 -20.39
N GLN A 98 7.38 0.97 -21.07
CA GLN A 98 7.22 0.61 -22.49
C GLN A 98 5.95 -0.22 -22.74
N ARG A 99 5.61 -1.11 -21.79
CA ARG A 99 4.37 -1.90 -21.79
C ARG A 99 3.13 -1.11 -21.36
N ARG A 100 3.27 0.21 -21.13
CA ARG A 100 2.20 1.14 -20.71
C ARG A 100 1.47 0.71 -19.44
N LYS A 101 2.19 0.07 -18.50
CA LYS A 101 1.67 -0.24 -17.17
C LYS A 101 1.77 0.98 -16.28
N TYR A 102 0.76 1.23 -15.44
CA TYR A 102 0.88 2.25 -14.39
C TYR A 102 1.62 1.65 -13.20
N ILE A 103 2.80 2.18 -12.91
CA ILE A 103 3.74 1.68 -11.92
C ILE A 103 3.64 2.52 -10.67
N TYR A 104 3.45 1.84 -9.54
CA TYR A 104 3.68 2.38 -8.21
C TYR A 104 4.94 1.73 -7.64
N LEU A 105 6.07 2.43 -7.74
CA LEU A 105 7.33 1.97 -7.18
C LEU A 105 7.35 2.30 -5.69
N CYS A 106 7.12 1.29 -4.85
CA CYS A 106 7.06 1.47 -3.41
C CYS A 106 8.46 1.58 -2.84
N THR A 107 8.70 2.52 -1.94
CA THR A 107 10.03 2.72 -1.33
C THR A 107 9.91 3.31 0.08
N ASN A 108 10.84 2.97 0.95
CA ASN A 108 11.07 3.65 2.23
C ASN A 108 11.82 4.99 2.07
N ALA A 109 12.16 5.34 0.83
CA ALA A 109 12.81 6.57 0.40
C ALA A 109 14.23 6.85 0.89
N LEU A 110 14.84 6.00 1.72
CA LEU A 110 16.22 6.16 2.17
C LEU A 110 17.22 6.27 1.00
N LEU A 111 16.95 5.55 -0.10
CA LEU A 111 17.77 5.56 -1.31
C LEU A 111 17.17 6.42 -2.43
N LEU A 112 15.99 7.01 -2.23
CA LEU A 112 15.24 7.65 -3.32
C LEU A 112 16.04 8.78 -3.94
N LYS A 113 16.48 9.75 -3.14
CA LYS A 113 17.22 10.94 -3.59
C LYS A 113 18.44 10.58 -4.46
N GLU A 114 19.21 9.58 -4.04
CA GLU A 114 20.42 9.12 -4.73
C GLU A 114 20.14 8.30 -6.01
N LYS A 115 18.97 7.66 -6.09
CA LYS A 115 18.60 6.77 -7.20
C LYS A 115 17.72 7.44 -8.24
N LEU A 116 17.27 8.67 -8.02
CA LEU A 116 16.39 9.39 -8.95
C LEU A 116 16.97 9.55 -10.35
N ASP A 117 18.30 9.66 -10.50
CA ASP A 117 18.98 9.76 -11.81
C ASP A 117 18.82 8.50 -12.68
N LEU A 118 18.44 7.37 -12.08
CA LEU A 118 18.20 6.13 -12.81
C LEU A 118 16.85 6.13 -13.54
N PHE A 119 15.97 7.09 -13.24
CA PHE A 119 14.60 7.12 -13.75
C PHE A 119 14.34 8.40 -14.55
N THR A 120 13.32 8.35 -15.40
CA THR A 120 12.81 9.52 -16.14
C THR A 120 11.35 9.76 -15.75
N PRO A 121 10.94 11.01 -15.48
CA PRO A 121 9.54 11.33 -15.21
C PRO A 121 8.63 10.81 -16.32
N SER A 122 7.57 10.10 -15.92
CA SER A 122 6.62 9.51 -16.83
C SER A 122 5.24 9.51 -16.18
N LYS A 123 4.19 9.70 -16.97
CA LYS A 123 2.80 9.54 -16.48
C LYS A 123 2.53 8.13 -15.95
N TYR A 124 3.32 7.15 -16.39
CA TYR A 124 3.23 5.75 -15.99
C TYR A 124 4.04 5.41 -14.73
N LEU A 125 4.88 6.31 -14.21
CA LEU A 125 5.70 6.05 -13.04
C LEU A 125 5.31 6.99 -11.89
N THR A 126 4.93 6.39 -10.76
CA THR A 126 4.69 7.08 -9.49
C THR A 126 5.57 6.46 -8.42
N PHE A 127 6.32 7.27 -7.68
CA PHE A 127 6.97 6.81 -6.45
C PHE A 127 5.94 6.81 -5.32
N SER A 128 5.74 5.64 -4.71
CA SER A 128 4.88 5.45 -3.55
C SER A 128 5.73 5.37 -2.30
N VAL A 129 5.95 6.51 -1.64
CA VAL A 129 6.82 6.59 -0.46
C VAL A 129 6.05 6.14 0.79
N HIS A 130 6.63 5.22 1.55
CA HIS A 130 6.05 4.79 2.82
C HIS A 130 6.27 5.86 3.89
N LEU A 131 5.19 6.44 4.39
CA LEU A 131 5.19 7.42 5.50
C LEU A 131 3.96 7.14 6.36
N ASP A 132 4.20 6.77 7.62
CA ASP A 132 3.19 6.15 8.47
C ASP A 132 2.63 7.11 9.54
N GLY A 133 2.83 8.42 9.39
CA GLY A 133 2.35 9.45 10.30
C GLY A 133 3.36 10.58 10.44
N GLU A 134 3.18 11.41 11.47
CA GLU A 134 4.16 12.44 11.83
C GLU A 134 5.51 11.81 12.20
N ARG A 135 6.57 12.63 12.16
CA ARG A 135 7.98 12.24 12.33
C ARG A 135 8.22 11.13 13.36
N GLU A 136 7.86 11.37 14.61
CA GLU A 136 8.12 10.43 15.71
C GLU A 136 7.41 9.09 15.50
N HIS A 137 6.17 9.12 14.99
CA HIS A 137 5.39 7.91 14.75
C HIS A 137 5.96 7.09 13.58
N HIS A 138 6.40 7.77 12.52
CA HIS A 138 7.02 7.12 11.39
C HIS A 138 8.35 6.47 11.77
N ASP A 139 9.27 7.24 12.38
CA ASP A 139 10.59 6.76 12.80
C ASP A 139 10.49 5.56 13.76
N PHE A 140 9.51 5.59 14.66
CA PHE A 140 9.19 4.46 15.53
C PHE A 140 8.78 3.22 14.72
N SER A 141 7.84 3.39 13.79
CA SER A 141 7.29 2.30 12.98
C SER A 141 8.34 1.64 12.09
N VAL A 142 9.30 2.42 11.58
CA VAL A 142 10.40 1.93 10.75
C VAL A 142 11.65 1.52 11.54
N CYS A 143 11.63 1.66 12.87
CA CYS A 143 12.75 1.39 13.76
C CYS A 143 14.02 2.15 13.37
N ARG A 144 13.88 3.40 12.92
CA ARG A 144 15.00 4.24 12.45
C ARG A 144 14.71 5.71 12.71
N GLU A 145 15.52 6.31 13.58
CA GLU A 145 15.56 7.75 13.79
C GLU A 145 16.09 8.48 12.54
N GLY A 146 15.47 9.61 12.20
CA GLY A 146 15.79 10.40 11.01
C GLY A 146 15.26 9.81 9.70
N GLY A 147 14.45 8.74 9.76
CA GLY A 147 13.86 8.10 8.59
C GLY A 147 12.90 9.04 7.87
N TYR A 148 12.10 9.77 8.64
CA TYR A 148 11.13 10.74 8.16
C TYR A 148 11.75 11.86 7.33
N GLU A 149 12.83 12.48 7.82
CA GLU A 149 13.50 13.59 7.15
C GLU A 149 14.09 13.14 5.81
N LEU A 150 14.75 11.97 5.78
CA LEU A 150 15.29 11.41 4.55
C LEU A 150 14.18 11.12 3.54
N ALA A 151 13.04 10.59 4.00
CA ALA A 151 11.89 10.35 3.13
C ALA A 151 11.32 11.66 2.57
N VAL A 152 11.12 12.69 3.41
CA VAL A 152 10.64 14.01 2.99
C VAL A 152 11.61 14.70 2.04
N GLU A 153 12.92 14.62 2.27
CA GLU A 153 13.93 15.11 1.33
C GLU A 153 13.86 14.40 -0.02
N GLY A 154 13.72 13.07 -0.02
CA GLY A 154 13.54 12.28 -1.23
C GLY A 154 12.28 12.66 -2.00
N ILE A 155 11.16 12.90 -1.29
CA ILE A 155 9.90 13.39 -1.87
C ILE A 155 10.10 14.75 -2.52
N ARG A 156 10.70 15.71 -1.81
CA ARG A 156 10.94 17.07 -2.33
C ARG A 156 11.80 17.04 -3.60
N GLU A 157 12.86 16.24 -3.60
CA GLU A 157 13.74 16.11 -4.77
C GLU A 157 13.03 15.44 -5.95
N ALA A 158 12.25 14.39 -5.70
CA ALA A 158 11.46 13.72 -6.73
C ALA A 158 10.43 14.67 -7.36
N LEU A 159 9.71 15.43 -6.54
CA LEU A 159 8.75 16.44 -7.00
C LEU A 159 9.45 17.57 -7.79
N ARG A 160 10.60 18.06 -7.31
CA ARG A 160 11.41 19.09 -8.01
C ARG A 160 11.83 18.64 -9.41
N ARG A 161 12.12 17.35 -9.60
CA ARG A 161 12.46 16.75 -10.90
C ARG A 161 11.24 16.39 -11.75
N GLY A 162 10.03 16.68 -11.29
CA GLY A 162 8.79 16.45 -12.03
C GLY A 162 8.26 15.01 -11.95
N PHE A 163 8.77 14.19 -11.04
CA PHE A 163 8.20 12.86 -10.80
C PHE A 163 6.86 12.97 -10.07
N ARG A 164 6.00 11.99 -10.32
CA ARG A 164 4.77 11.80 -9.56
C ARG A 164 5.11 11.11 -8.24
N VAL A 165 4.62 11.66 -7.14
CA VAL A 165 4.85 11.12 -5.81
C VAL A 165 3.53 10.98 -5.06
N THR A 166 3.32 9.84 -4.45
CA THR A 166 2.22 9.54 -3.53
C THR A 166 2.80 8.96 -2.25
N THR A 167 2.07 9.03 -1.15
CA THR A 167 2.43 8.31 0.06
C THR A 167 1.57 7.08 0.27
N ASN A 168 2.13 6.07 0.94
CA ASN A 168 1.39 4.96 1.49
C ASN A 168 1.53 4.99 3.01
N THR A 169 0.40 5.02 3.72
CA THR A 169 0.33 5.20 5.16
C THR A 169 -0.44 4.04 5.77
N THR A 170 0.24 3.30 6.63
CA THR A 170 -0.31 2.20 7.41
C THR A 170 -0.64 2.68 8.80
N LEU A 171 -1.91 2.55 9.20
CA LEU A 171 -2.39 2.97 10.51
C LEU A 171 -2.61 1.76 11.43
N PHE A 172 -1.83 1.70 12.51
CA PHE A 172 -1.92 0.64 13.53
C PHE A 172 -2.91 0.99 14.65
N ASP A 173 -3.18 0.02 15.54
CA ASP A 173 -4.01 0.30 16.72
C ASP A 173 -3.36 1.37 17.59
N GLY A 174 -4.15 2.27 18.18
CA GLY A 174 -3.66 3.40 18.98
C GLY A 174 -3.11 4.61 18.18
N ALA A 175 -3.21 4.63 16.85
CA ALA A 175 -2.94 5.85 16.08
C ALA A 175 -3.88 7.00 16.50
N ASP A 176 -3.31 8.18 16.77
CA ASP A 176 -4.08 9.37 17.12
C ASP A 176 -4.72 9.99 15.86
N PRO A 177 -6.07 10.07 15.78
CA PRO A 177 -6.74 10.71 14.65
C PRO A 177 -6.30 12.16 14.39
N ASN A 178 -5.95 12.94 15.43
CA ASN A 178 -5.53 14.34 15.24
C ASN A 178 -4.14 14.41 14.61
N SER A 179 -3.18 13.66 15.14
CA SER A 179 -1.86 13.48 14.54
C SER A 179 -1.93 13.05 13.07
N VAL A 180 -2.78 12.05 12.75
CA VAL A 180 -2.96 11.60 11.35
C VAL A 180 -3.54 12.71 10.46
N ARG A 181 -4.48 13.51 10.98
CA ARG A 181 -5.04 14.66 10.24
C ARG A 181 -4.03 15.77 10.03
N ALA A 182 -3.15 16.04 11.00
CA ALA A 182 -2.04 16.98 10.87
C ALA A 182 -1.03 16.51 9.82
N PHE A 183 -0.68 15.22 9.85
CA PHE A 183 0.14 14.59 8.82
C PHE A 183 -0.46 14.75 7.42
N PHE A 184 -1.78 14.63 7.25
CA PHE A 184 -2.43 14.87 5.95
C PHE A 184 -2.28 16.30 5.45
N ASP A 185 -2.28 17.29 6.36
CA ASP A 185 -2.01 18.68 5.99
C ASP A 185 -0.58 18.83 5.48
N GLU A 186 0.41 18.29 6.22
CA GLU A 186 1.81 18.33 5.82
C GLU A 186 2.05 17.66 4.46
N MET A 187 1.44 16.50 4.21
CA MET A 187 1.56 15.81 2.93
C MET A 187 1.02 16.64 1.76
N MET A 188 -0.11 17.33 1.95
CA MET A 188 -0.64 18.22 0.91
C MET A 188 0.23 19.47 0.73
N GLU A 189 0.83 20.00 1.80
CA GLU A 189 1.78 21.12 1.74
C GLU A 189 3.08 20.75 1.02
N LEU A 190 3.56 19.51 1.18
CA LEU A 190 4.71 18.98 0.41
C LEU A 190 4.43 18.92 -1.10
N GLY A 191 3.17 18.89 -1.51
CA GLY A 191 2.77 18.87 -2.93
C GLY A 191 2.68 17.48 -3.54
N ILE A 192 2.52 16.43 -2.73
CA ILE A 192 2.29 15.07 -3.27
C ILE A 192 0.93 14.99 -3.98
N GLU A 193 0.79 14.04 -4.90
CA GLU A 193 -0.42 13.88 -5.72
C GLU A 193 -1.61 13.36 -4.91
N GLY A 194 -1.34 12.51 -3.92
CA GLY A 194 -2.32 11.97 -3.00
C GLY A 194 -1.74 10.91 -2.06
N MET A 195 -2.54 10.57 -1.05
CA MET A 195 -2.19 9.61 0.00
C MET A 195 -2.97 8.31 -0.18
N MET A 196 -2.35 7.17 0.09
CA MET A 196 -3.02 5.88 0.22
C MET A 196 -3.05 5.51 1.70
N LEU A 197 -4.21 5.09 2.19
CA LEU A 197 -4.40 4.72 3.58
C LEU A 197 -4.75 3.23 3.70
N SER A 198 -4.06 2.53 4.57
CA SER A 198 -4.39 1.15 4.89
C SER A 198 -4.43 0.94 6.40
N PRO A 199 -5.39 0.17 6.94
CA PRO A 199 -5.23 -0.34 8.29
C PRO A 199 -4.04 -1.31 8.33
N GLY A 200 -3.33 -1.31 9.46
CA GLY A 200 -2.34 -2.33 9.78
C GLY A 200 -2.97 -3.72 9.78
N TYR A 201 -2.24 -4.69 9.24
CA TYR A 201 -2.66 -6.09 9.18
C TYR A 201 -1.61 -6.98 9.83
N SER A 202 -2.03 -7.93 10.66
CA SER A 202 -1.16 -8.91 11.30
C SER A 202 -0.65 -9.89 10.27
N TYR A 203 0.63 -9.79 9.93
CA TYR A 203 1.32 -10.89 9.27
C TYR A 203 1.69 -11.92 10.32
N ASP A 204 1.49 -13.22 10.04
CA ASP A 204 1.91 -14.33 10.91
C ASP A 204 3.42 -14.26 11.29
N LYS A 205 4.22 -13.53 10.49
CA LYS A 205 5.67 -13.34 10.65
C LYS A 205 6.09 -11.98 11.22
N ALA A 206 5.17 -11.05 11.45
CA ALA A 206 5.53 -9.73 11.98
C ALA A 206 5.98 -9.85 13.46
N PRO A 207 7.05 -9.15 13.88
CA PRO A 207 7.46 -9.11 15.29
C PRO A 207 6.37 -8.62 16.25
N ASP A 208 5.56 -7.64 15.83
CA ASP A 208 4.40 -7.20 16.60
C ASP A 208 3.15 -8.02 16.22
N GLN A 209 2.58 -8.69 17.22
CA GLN A 209 1.36 -9.50 17.11
C GLN A 209 0.17 -8.91 17.91
N GLN A 210 0.39 -7.86 18.71
CA GLN A 210 -0.57 -7.43 19.75
C GLN A 210 -1.33 -6.14 19.39
N HIS A 211 -0.81 -5.28 18.50
CA HIS A 211 -1.39 -3.96 18.22
C HIS A 211 -2.24 -3.86 16.94
N PHE A 212 -3.10 -4.86 16.68
CA PHE A 212 -3.98 -4.86 15.49
C PHE A 212 -5.43 -4.43 15.78
N LEU A 213 -5.96 -3.61 14.88
CA LEU A 213 -7.33 -3.14 14.93
C LEU A 213 -8.31 -4.27 14.56
N GLY A 214 -9.23 -4.61 15.46
CA GLY A 214 -10.46 -5.33 15.07
C GLY A 214 -11.33 -4.43 14.19
N ARG A 215 -12.17 -4.98 13.31
CA ARG A 215 -12.94 -4.19 12.31
C ARG A 215 -13.72 -3.02 12.91
N ALA A 216 -14.27 -3.18 14.12
CA ALA A 216 -14.98 -2.11 14.82
C ALA A 216 -14.04 -0.95 15.20
N ARG A 217 -12.85 -1.26 15.74
CA ARG A 217 -11.83 -0.25 16.05
C ARG A 217 -11.31 0.42 14.79
N THR A 218 -11.04 -0.33 13.72
CA THR A 218 -10.66 0.23 12.40
C THR A 218 -11.70 1.21 11.91
N ARG A 219 -12.98 0.81 11.89
CA ARG A 219 -14.07 1.67 11.43
C ARG A 219 -14.19 2.94 12.23
N ARG A 220 -14.03 2.85 13.55
CA ARG A 220 -14.06 3.99 14.45
C ARG A 220 -12.91 4.95 14.18
N LEU A 221 -11.67 4.44 14.05
CA LEU A 221 -10.48 5.22 13.72
C LEU A 221 -10.64 5.95 12.37
N PHE A 222 -10.98 5.22 11.31
CA PHE A 222 -11.17 5.80 9.98
C PHE A 222 -12.36 6.78 9.92
N ARG A 223 -13.44 6.55 10.69
CA ARG A 223 -14.55 7.51 10.85
C ARG A 223 -14.05 8.82 11.48
N ALA A 224 -13.25 8.76 12.53
CA ALA A 224 -12.66 9.94 13.18
C ALA A 224 -11.74 10.72 12.22
N ILE A 225 -10.90 10.01 11.48
CA ILE A 225 -9.93 10.61 10.55
C ILE A 225 -10.63 11.25 9.33
N LEU A 226 -11.55 10.52 8.69
CA LEU A 226 -12.06 10.89 7.35
C LEU A 226 -13.40 11.63 7.35
N SER A 227 -14.12 11.67 8.48
CA SER A 227 -15.33 12.48 8.59
C SER A 227 -14.98 13.95 8.80
N ASN A 228 -15.84 14.84 8.31
CA ASN A 228 -15.61 16.29 8.33
C ASN A 228 -14.22 16.68 7.79
N ARG A 229 -13.72 15.94 6.79
CA ARG A 229 -12.36 16.11 6.28
C ARG A 229 -12.20 17.37 5.43
N LYS A 230 -10.98 17.90 5.39
CA LYS A 230 -10.66 19.08 4.58
C LYS A 230 -10.76 18.73 3.08
N PRO A 231 -11.37 19.59 2.25
CA PRO A 231 -11.47 19.35 0.80
C PRO A 231 -10.11 19.29 0.08
N ALA A 232 -9.07 19.87 0.68
CA ALA A 232 -7.72 19.87 0.14
C ALA A 232 -7.07 18.48 0.18
N TRP A 233 -7.48 17.59 1.09
CA TRP A 233 -6.90 16.25 1.23
C TRP A 233 -7.26 15.37 0.05
N ARG A 234 -6.23 14.80 -0.57
CA ARG A 234 -6.32 13.97 -1.76
C ARG A 234 -5.91 12.54 -1.45
N PHE A 235 -6.74 11.58 -1.83
CA PHE A 235 -6.50 10.16 -1.57
C PHE A 235 -6.44 9.35 -2.86
N ASN A 236 -5.32 8.68 -3.12
CA ASN A 236 -5.10 7.90 -4.35
C ASN A 236 -5.76 6.51 -4.24
N MET A 237 -7.08 6.51 -4.02
CA MET A 237 -7.88 5.32 -3.80
C MET A 237 -9.36 5.60 -4.04
N SER A 238 -10.14 4.54 -4.23
CA SER A 238 -11.57 4.64 -4.47
C SER A 238 -12.28 5.34 -3.30
N PRO A 239 -13.11 6.36 -3.57
CA PRO A 239 -13.96 6.95 -2.55
C PRO A 239 -14.85 5.91 -1.84
N LEU A 240 -15.26 4.86 -2.56
CA LEU A 240 -16.07 3.79 -1.98
C LEU A 240 -15.27 2.87 -1.05
N PHE A 241 -13.96 2.73 -1.26
CA PHE A 241 -13.09 2.02 -0.32
C PHE A 241 -12.92 2.83 0.97
N LEU A 242 -12.77 4.15 0.88
CA LEU A 242 -12.77 5.01 2.07
C LEU A 242 -14.09 4.93 2.85
N GLU A 243 -15.24 4.86 2.16
CA GLU A 243 -16.53 4.62 2.81
C GLU A 243 -16.62 3.25 3.48
N PHE A 244 -16.00 2.21 2.90
CA PHE A 244 -15.87 0.90 3.54
C PHE A 244 -15.01 0.96 4.80
N LEU A 245 -13.88 1.67 4.76
CA LEU A 245 -13.00 1.86 5.93
C LEU A 245 -13.73 2.59 7.06
N MET A 246 -14.55 3.59 6.76
CA MET A 246 -15.40 4.28 7.75
C MET A 246 -16.60 3.45 8.23
N GLY A 247 -16.81 2.24 7.71
CA GLY A 247 -17.97 1.39 8.06
C GLY A 247 -19.30 1.83 7.43
N ARG A 248 -19.28 2.78 6.49
CA ARG A 248 -20.48 3.20 5.74
C ARG A 248 -20.89 2.20 4.65
N ARG A 249 -20.02 1.23 4.36
CA ARG A 249 -20.26 0.15 3.41
C ARG A 249 -19.73 -1.19 3.92
N THR A 250 -20.28 -2.23 3.32
CA THR A 250 -19.81 -3.61 3.47
C THR A 250 -19.53 -4.15 2.07
N TYR A 251 -18.39 -4.82 1.93
CA TYR A 251 -18.00 -5.52 0.72
C TYR A 251 -17.57 -6.94 1.08
N ALA A 252 -17.80 -7.87 0.14
CA ALA A 252 -17.10 -9.15 0.10
C ALA A 252 -15.65 -8.91 -0.33
N CYS A 253 -14.71 -9.75 0.11
CA CYS A 253 -13.32 -9.63 -0.28
C CYS A 253 -13.11 -10.09 -1.72
N THR A 254 -12.28 -9.37 -2.49
CA THR A 254 -11.87 -9.78 -3.84
C THR A 254 -10.37 -10.13 -3.82
N PRO A 255 -9.96 -11.25 -3.20
CA PRO A 255 -8.54 -11.58 -2.96
C PRO A 255 -7.72 -11.74 -4.25
N TRP A 256 -8.35 -12.12 -5.36
CA TRP A 256 -7.73 -12.17 -6.70
C TRP A 256 -7.55 -10.79 -7.36
N GLY A 257 -8.06 -9.72 -6.75
CA GLY A 257 -7.98 -8.37 -7.29
C GLY A 257 -6.56 -7.80 -7.25
N MET A 258 -5.74 -8.25 -6.30
CA MET A 258 -4.34 -7.89 -6.18
C MET A 258 -3.43 -9.13 -6.00
N PRO A 259 -3.24 -9.94 -7.06
CA PRO A 259 -2.36 -11.11 -7.01
C PRO A 259 -0.90 -10.69 -6.81
N THR A 260 -0.08 -11.62 -6.34
CA THR A 260 1.33 -11.36 -6.03
C THR A 260 2.26 -12.32 -6.73
N TYR A 261 3.30 -11.78 -7.37
CA TYR A 261 4.41 -12.54 -7.94
C TYR A 261 5.70 -12.13 -7.26
N ASN A 262 6.46 -13.10 -6.77
CA ASN A 262 7.71 -12.86 -6.05
C ASN A 262 8.77 -13.91 -6.37
N ILE A 263 9.90 -13.89 -5.65
CA ILE A 263 11.04 -14.82 -5.84
C ILE A 263 10.70 -16.31 -5.69
N PHE A 264 9.49 -16.67 -5.25
CA PHE A 264 8.99 -18.03 -5.15
C PHE A 264 7.90 -18.37 -6.18
N GLY A 265 7.48 -17.41 -7.01
CA GLY A 265 6.40 -17.59 -8.00
C GLY A 265 5.12 -16.84 -7.63
N TRP A 266 3.97 -17.37 -8.08
CA TRP A 266 2.65 -16.78 -7.82
C TRP A 266 2.13 -17.14 -6.43
N GLN A 267 2.08 -16.19 -5.50
CA GLN A 267 1.70 -16.44 -4.11
C GLN A 267 0.19 -16.71 -3.96
N LYS A 268 -0.16 -17.83 -3.30
CA LYS A 268 -1.54 -18.19 -2.94
C LYS A 268 -1.87 -17.71 -1.51
N PRO A 269 -3.11 -17.25 -1.24
CA PRO A 269 -4.14 -16.82 -2.21
C PRO A 269 -3.98 -15.34 -2.64
N CYS A 270 -3.32 -14.51 -1.83
CA CYS A 270 -3.33 -13.06 -1.99
C CYS A 270 -2.00 -12.46 -1.52
N TYR A 271 -1.88 -11.14 -1.57
CA TYR A 271 -0.67 -10.42 -1.16
C TYR A 271 -0.22 -10.68 0.28
N LEU A 272 -1.17 -10.82 1.21
CA LEU A 272 -0.87 -10.89 2.64
C LEU A 272 -0.63 -12.31 3.15
N LEU A 273 -1.41 -13.25 2.62
CA LEU A 273 -1.38 -14.65 3.05
C LEU A 273 -0.44 -15.44 2.14
N GLN A 274 0.28 -16.39 2.73
CA GLN A 274 1.29 -17.18 2.04
C GLN A 274 1.02 -18.68 2.28
N ASP A 275 -0.10 -19.17 1.74
CA ASP A 275 -0.56 -20.56 1.91
C ASP A 275 0.08 -21.51 0.88
N GLY A 276 0.82 -20.98 -0.09
CA GLY A 276 1.52 -21.74 -1.11
C GLY A 276 1.89 -20.88 -2.32
N TYR A 277 2.34 -21.55 -3.38
CA TYR A 277 2.68 -20.92 -4.65
C TYR A 277 2.06 -21.68 -5.83
N ALA A 278 1.90 -20.98 -6.94
CA ALA A 278 1.57 -21.51 -8.27
C ALA A 278 2.71 -21.19 -9.24
N ASP A 279 2.88 -22.03 -10.25
CA ASP A 279 3.89 -21.84 -11.29
C ASP A 279 3.43 -20.84 -12.35
N SER A 280 2.10 -20.71 -12.52
CA SER A 280 1.48 -19.79 -13.47
C SER A 280 0.32 -18.99 -12.85
N PHE A 281 0.04 -17.83 -13.41
CA PHE A 281 -1.11 -17.01 -13.07
C PHE A 281 -2.41 -17.76 -13.38
N ALA A 282 -2.44 -18.53 -14.47
CA ALA A 282 -3.59 -19.35 -14.82
C ALA A 282 -3.88 -20.40 -13.74
N GLU A 283 -2.85 -21.10 -13.25
CA GLU A 283 -2.95 -22.05 -12.14
C GLU A 283 -3.40 -21.35 -10.85
N LEU A 284 -2.80 -20.20 -10.49
CA LEU A 284 -3.21 -19.39 -9.34
C LEU A 284 -4.72 -19.12 -9.38
N MET A 285 -5.24 -18.69 -10.54
CA MET A 285 -6.64 -18.31 -10.70
C MET A 285 -7.59 -19.52 -10.71
N ALA A 286 -7.16 -20.65 -11.24
CA ALA A 286 -7.97 -21.85 -11.40
C ALA A 286 -8.00 -22.72 -10.13
N GLU A 287 -6.86 -22.94 -9.49
CA GLU A 287 -6.71 -23.94 -8.43
C GLU A 287 -6.88 -23.38 -7.03
N THR A 288 -6.75 -22.06 -6.84
CA THR A 288 -6.99 -21.44 -5.54
C THR A 288 -8.46 -21.56 -5.16
N GLU A 289 -8.74 -22.11 -3.97
CA GLU A 289 -10.07 -22.21 -3.39
C GLU A 289 -10.54 -20.85 -2.82
N TRP A 290 -10.77 -19.89 -3.70
CA TRP A 290 -11.08 -18.49 -3.37
C TRP A 290 -12.21 -18.31 -2.35
N GLN A 291 -13.20 -19.21 -2.33
CA GLN A 291 -14.32 -19.23 -1.38
C GLN A 291 -13.89 -19.41 0.08
N LYS A 292 -12.67 -19.91 0.34
CA LYS A 292 -12.11 -20.06 1.69
C LYS A 292 -11.50 -18.77 2.23
N TYR A 293 -11.51 -17.68 1.47
CA TYR A 293 -10.89 -16.41 1.84
C TYR A 293 -11.87 -15.25 1.84
N GLY A 294 -11.53 -14.18 2.58
CA GLY A 294 -12.41 -13.06 2.83
C GLY A 294 -13.07 -13.13 4.21
N THR A 295 -13.64 -12.01 4.67
CA THR A 295 -14.31 -11.96 5.98
C THR A 295 -15.55 -12.85 6.05
N GLU A 296 -16.14 -13.14 4.90
CA GLU A 296 -17.34 -13.94 4.69
C GLU A 296 -17.08 -15.45 4.72
N SER A 297 -15.81 -15.89 4.62
CA SER A 297 -15.49 -17.31 4.50
C SER A 297 -15.41 -18.07 5.83
N GLY A 298 -15.43 -17.35 6.96
CA GLY A 298 -15.15 -17.92 8.28
C GLY A 298 -13.67 -18.21 8.55
N ASN A 299 -12.76 -17.87 7.63
CA ASN A 299 -11.33 -18.04 7.84
C ASN A 299 -10.82 -17.06 8.92
N PRO A 300 -10.23 -17.56 10.02
CA PRO A 300 -9.80 -16.72 11.14
C PRO A 300 -8.73 -15.70 10.74
N LYS A 301 -7.86 -16.03 9.78
CA LYS A 301 -6.85 -15.10 9.24
C LYS A 301 -7.49 -13.91 8.52
N CYS A 302 -8.66 -14.12 7.90
CA CYS A 302 -9.36 -13.07 7.15
C CYS A 302 -10.36 -12.27 8.00
N ALA A 303 -10.72 -12.74 9.20
CA ALA A 303 -11.87 -12.26 9.96
C ALA A 303 -11.85 -10.74 10.25
N ASN A 304 -10.67 -10.17 10.46
CA ASN A 304 -10.49 -8.74 10.72
C ASN A 304 -9.93 -7.92 9.55
N CYS A 305 -9.72 -8.57 8.39
CA CYS A 305 -9.09 -7.93 7.24
C CYS A 305 -9.95 -6.79 6.68
N MET A 306 -9.32 -5.61 6.48
CA MET A 306 -9.93 -4.44 5.85
C MET A 306 -8.96 -3.73 4.87
N VAL A 307 -7.87 -4.41 4.49
CA VAL A 307 -6.81 -3.84 3.65
C VAL A 307 -7.23 -3.68 2.18
N HIS A 308 -6.59 -2.72 1.52
CA HIS A 308 -6.83 -2.39 0.12
C HIS A 308 -6.63 -3.58 -0.82
N SER A 309 -5.70 -4.51 -0.53
CA SER A 309 -5.40 -5.68 -1.39
C SER A 309 -6.59 -6.58 -1.71
N GLY A 310 -7.61 -6.60 -0.85
CA GLY A 310 -8.87 -7.30 -1.11
C GLY A 310 -10.05 -6.38 -1.42
N TYR A 311 -10.16 -5.23 -0.75
CA TYR A 311 -11.39 -4.44 -0.72
C TYR A 311 -11.38 -3.22 -1.65
N GLU A 312 -10.21 -2.73 -2.07
CA GLU A 312 -10.11 -1.71 -3.12
C GLU A 312 -10.68 -2.28 -4.42
N ALA A 313 -10.32 -3.53 -4.75
CA ALA A 313 -10.84 -4.22 -5.90
C ALA A 313 -12.36 -4.43 -5.82
N SER A 314 -12.91 -4.76 -4.65
CA SER A 314 -14.36 -4.84 -4.45
C SER A 314 -15.05 -3.50 -4.67
N ALA A 315 -14.45 -2.41 -4.19
CA ALA A 315 -14.98 -1.06 -4.35
C ALA A 315 -14.95 -0.61 -5.82
N VAL A 316 -13.89 -0.94 -6.55
CA VAL A 316 -13.78 -0.69 -8.00
C VAL A 316 -14.80 -1.54 -8.76
N ASP A 317 -14.92 -2.85 -8.48
CA ASP A 317 -15.90 -3.71 -9.16
C ASP A 317 -17.32 -3.16 -8.99
N HIS A 318 -17.69 -2.78 -7.76
CA HIS A 318 -19.01 -2.20 -7.48
C HIS A 318 -19.30 -0.95 -8.31
N THR A 319 -18.30 -0.08 -8.52
CA THR A 319 -18.43 1.12 -9.38
C THR A 319 -18.89 0.77 -10.79
N PHE A 320 -18.35 -0.32 -11.36
CA PHE A 320 -18.63 -0.74 -12.73
C PHE A 320 -19.69 -1.85 -12.84
N HIS A 321 -20.22 -2.34 -11.73
CA HIS A 321 -21.20 -3.42 -11.72
C HIS A 321 -22.64 -2.93 -11.97
N SER A 322 -22.97 -1.70 -11.54
CA SER A 322 -24.34 -1.17 -11.67
C SER A 322 -24.38 0.34 -11.77
N LEU A 323 -25.47 0.87 -12.33
CA LEU A 323 -25.76 2.32 -12.32
C LEU A 323 -25.80 2.88 -10.89
N ARG A 324 -26.29 2.09 -9.93
CA ARG A 324 -26.29 2.46 -8.50
C ARG A 324 -24.88 2.59 -7.95
N GLY A 325 -23.98 1.67 -8.31
CA GLY A 325 -22.56 1.72 -7.94
C GLY A 325 -21.86 2.93 -8.54
N PHE A 326 -22.06 3.20 -9.83
CA PHE A 326 -21.53 4.38 -10.49
C PHE A 326 -22.03 5.68 -9.85
N ALA A 327 -23.34 5.80 -9.63
CA ALA A 327 -23.93 6.96 -8.96
C ALA A 327 -23.41 7.13 -7.52
N ALA A 328 -23.17 6.03 -6.80
CA ALA A 328 -22.54 6.05 -5.49
C ALA A 328 -21.11 6.61 -5.54
N THR A 329 -20.30 6.20 -6.53
CA THR A 329 -18.93 6.72 -6.71
C THR A 329 -18.94 8.20 -7.07
N VAL A 330 -19.83 8.64 -7.97
CA VAL A 330 -20.00 10.06 -8.31
C VAL A 330 -20.39 10.86 -7.07
N ARG A 331 -21.38 10.38 -6.29
CA ARG A 331 -21.79 11.02 -5.04
C ARG A 331 -20.64 11.11 -4.03
N ALA A 332 -19.90 10.02 -3.80
CA ALA A 332 -18.78 9.99 -2.86
C ALA A 332 -17.62 10.89 -3.31
N THR A 333 -17.44 11.05 -4.62
CA THR A 333 -16.43 11.97 -5.21
C THR A 333 -16.85 13.43 -5.03
N LEU A 334 -18.11 13.77 -5.30
CA LEU A 334 -18.62 15.16 -5.21
C LEU A 334 -18.87 15.60 -3.76
N PHE A 335 -19.33 14.69 -2.90
CA PHE A 335 -19.70 14.96 -1.50
C PHE A 335 -18.74 14.29 -0.51
N ALA A 336 -17.45 14.43 -0.79
CA ALA A 336 -16.34 13.81 -0.06
C ALA A 336 -16.13 14.32 1.39
N ARG A 337 -16.93 15.26 1.90
CA ARG A 337 -16.74 15.82 3.26
C ARG A 337 -17.22 14.91 4.38
N TYR A 338 -18.15 14.00 4.09
CA TYR A 338 -18.74 13.05 5.05
C TYR A 338 -19.10 13.72 6.39
N ARG A 339 -20.02 14.70 6.35
CA ARG A 339 -20.46 15.42 7.55
C ARG A 339 -20.98 14.43 8.60
N ASP A 340 -20.49 14.55 9.83
CA ASP A 340 -20.76 13.64 10.93
C ASP A 340 -20.53 14.37 12.27
N SER A 341 -21.60 14.73 12.99
CA SER A 341 -21.48 15.52 14.22
C SER A 341 -20.76 14.78 15.34
N GLU A 342 -21.01 13.48 15.47
CA GLU A 342 -20.41 12.62 16.50
C GLU A 342 -18.92 12.36 16.23
N ALA A 343 -18.48 12.42 14.97
CA ALA A 343 -17.07 12.19 14.66
C ALA A 343 -16.13 13.25 15.26
N HIS A 344 -16.63 14.44 15.61
CA HIS A 344 -15.85 15.46 16.33
C HIS A 344 -15.57 15.06 17.77
N GLU A 345 -16.50 14.36 18.42
CA GLU A 345 -16.32 13.84 19.79
C GLU A 345 -15.18 12.82 19.81
N LEU A 346 -15.10 11.96 18.79
CA LEU A 346 -14.03 10.97 18.63
C LEU A 346 -12.62 11.61 18.55
N LEU A 347 -12.51 12.85 18.06
CA LEU A 347 -11.25 13.60 18.01
C LEU A 347 -10.87 14.19 19.36
N SER A 348 -11.83 14.35 20.27
CA SER A 348 -11.60 14.95 21.59
C SER A 348 -11.30 13.89 22.66
N GLU A 349 -11.45 12.61 22.32
CA GLU A 349 -11.15 11.53 23.25
C GLU A 349 -9.64 11.37 23.46
N PRO A 350 -9.19 11.14 24.72
CA PRO A 350 -7.78 10.95 25.00
C PRO A 350 -7.29 9.65 24.34
N VAL A 351 -6.31 9.78 23.47
CA VAL A 351 -5.62 8.65 22.85
C VAL A 351 -4.47 8.23 23.75
N ARG A 352 -4.40 6.94 24.11
CA ARG A 352 -3.19 6.39 24.74
C ARG A 352 -2.18 6.10 23.62
N PRO A 353 -1.00 6.75 23.59
CA PRO A 353 -0.02 6.51 22.55
C PRO A 353 0.48 5.07 22.63
N VAL A 354 0.63 4.43 21.47
CA VAL A 354 1.25 3.09 21.34
C VAL A 354 2.67 3.07 21.93
N HIS A 355 3.37 4.20 21.84
CA HIS A 355 4.76 4.39 22.27
C HIS A 355 4.97 4.38 23.79
N ALA A 356 3.91 4.25 24.60
CA ALA A 356 4.03 4.25 26.06
C ALA A 356 4.76 3.03 26.64
N TYR A 357 5.00 1.97 25.85
CA TYR A 357 5.52 0.69 26.36
C TYR A 357 6.94 0.30 25.90
N ASN A 358 7.49 0.87 24.82
CA ASN A 358 8.85 0.57 24.35
C ASN A 358 9.46 1.77 23.62
N PRO A 359 10.36 2.57 24.22
CA PRO A 359 11.13 3.57 23.47
C PRO A 359 12.07 2.90 22.46
N LEU A 360 12.38 3.58 21.34
CA LEU A 360 13.40 3.14 20.39
C LEU A 360 14.73 2.90 21.13
N ILE A 361 15.21 1.67 21.14
CA ILE A 361 16.53 1.36 21.70
C ILE A 361 17.58 1.89 20.72
N GLN A 362 18.29 2.93 21.13
CA GLN A 362 19.41 3.48 20.37
C GLN A 362 20.57 2.48 20.34
N ILE A 363 20.90 1.97 19.17
CA ILE A 363 22.20 1.33 18.96
C ILE A 363 23.20 2.45 18.68
N ASN A 364 23.80 2.99 19.74
CA ASN A 364 24.90 3.94 19.60
C ASN A 364 26.04 3.27 18.82
N GLY A 365 26.27 3.74 17.60
CA GLY A 365 27.42 3.38 16.78
C GLY A 365 28.70 3.98 17.34
N SER A 366 29.14 3.55 18.53
CA SER A 366 30.52 3.73 18.94
C SER A 366 31.35 2.67 18.24
N VAL A 367 31.95 3.03 17.11
CA VAL A 367 33.14 2.34 16.59
C VAL A 367 34.18 2.40 17.72
N PRO A 368 34.69 1.27 18.24
CA PRO A 368 35.82 1.31 19.15
C PRO A 368 36.98 1.94 18.37
N ALA A 369 37.47 3.08 18.85
CA ALA A 369 38.73 3.62 18.36
C ALA A 369 39.81 2.55 18.58
N GLU A 370 40.45 2.11 17.50
CA GLU A 370 41.71 1.38 17.59
C GLU A 370 42.68 2.27 18.38
N GLY A 371 43.02 1.84 19.60
CA GLY A 371 44.03 2.49 20.42
C GLY A 371 45.42 2.23 19.85
N PRO A 372 46.36 3.20 19.95
CA PRO A 372 47.71 2.99 19.48
C PRO A 372 48.48 2.14 20.49
N ASN A 373 48.89 0.94 20.07
CA ASN A 373 50.23 0.36 20.27
C ASN A 373 50.31 -1.05 19.68
#